data_AF-A0A948T1M0-F1
#
_entry.id   AF-A0A948T1M0-F1
#
_cell.length_a   1.000
_cell.length_b   1.000
_cell.length_c   1.000
_cell.angle_alpha   90.00
_cell.angle_beta   90.00
_cell.angle_gamma   90.00
#
_symmetry.space_group_name_H-M   'P 1'
#
loop_
_entity.id
_entity.type
_entity.pdbx_description
1 polymer ?
#
loop_
_entity_poly.entity_id
_entity_poly.type
_entity_poly.pdbx_seq_one_letter_code
_entity_poly.pdbx_strand_id
1 'polypeptide(L)'
;MRMGMQRGRPRHAFLVILMGMDVVRSESAGKVYSGAKSCLAQMGQVASVVLLSELSVRVAWVNWNLYELPPCTPVCLKRRSYTQMVQDLSREYDRDRVLVVGQGAKALQAALCAGVRFYPIVPQEEAVSWAKLQEEALPKLLHGTFGEVYQQQLLDWHRKCMPKGLHITDLYGR
;
A
#
# COMPACT_ATOMS: atom_id res chain seq x y z
N MET A 1 6.45 -28.34 -12.54
CA MET A 1 5.14 -27.85 -12.04
C MET A 1 5.01 -26.36 -12.35
N ARG A 2 4.15 -25.99 -13.31
CA ARG A 2 3.85 -24.59 -13.64
C ARG A 2 2.94 -24.04 -12.56
N MET A 3 3.46 -23.19 -11.67
CA MET A 3 2.61 -22.43 -10.74
C MET A 3 1.71 -21.54 -11.58
N GLY A 4 0.39 -21.75 -11.46
CA GLY A 4 -0.63 -20.98 -12.13
C GLY A 4 -0.52 -19.52 -11.73
N MET A 5 0.08 -18.72 -12.61
CA MET A 5 -0.18 -17.29 -12.67
C MET A 5 -1.68 -17.16 -12.92
N GLN A 6 -2.43 -16.67 -11.94
CA GLN A 6 -3.87 -16.43 -12.03
C GLN A 6 -4.14 -15.58 -13.27
N ARG A 7 -4.51 -16.24 -14.38
CA ARG A 7 -4.94 -15.60 -15.62
C ARG A 7 -6.35 -15.06 -15.38
N GLY A 8 -6.54 -13.76 -15.57
CA GLY A 8 -7.82 -13.23 -16.02
C GLY A 8 -8.73 -12.51 -15.02
N ARG A 9 -8.23 -11.92 -13.93
CA ARG A 9 -9.02 -10.82 -13.34
C ARG A 9 -8.95 -9.61 -14.28
N PRO A 10 -10.10 -9.02 -14.69
CA PRO A 10 -10.08 -7.76 -15.42
C PRO A 10 -9.33 -6.74 -14.56
N ARG A 11 -8.40 -6.01 -15.18
CA ARG A 11 -7.71 -4.92 -14.48
C ARG A 11 -8.76 -3.87 -14.16
N HIS A 12 -8.92 -3.58 -12.87
CA HIS A 12 -9.75 -2.47 -12.43
C HIS A 12 -9.13 -1.15 -12.90
N ALA A 13 -9.95 -0.10 -13.03
CA ALA A 13 -9.47 1.24 -13.38
C ALA A 13 -8.61 1.89 -12.27
N PHE A 14 -8.67 1.35 -11.05
CA PHE A 14 -7.90 1.80 -9.89
C PHE A 14 -6.81 0.80 -9.52
N LEU A 15 -5.69 1.32 -9.03
CA LEU A 15 -4.56 0.53 -8.53
C LEU A 15 -4.27 0.91 -7.09
N VAL A 16 -4.20 -0.09 -6.20
CA VAL A 16 -3.68 0.08 -4.85
C VAL A 16 -2.41 -0.73 -4.68
N ILE A 17 -1.34 -0.07 -4.26
CA ILE A 17 -0.03 -0.67 -4.02
C ILE A 17 0.21 -0.70 -2.50
N LEU A 18 0.15 -1.88 -1.91
CA LEU A 18 0.49 -2.15 -0.52
C LEU A 18 2.02 -2.29 -0.40
N MET A 19 2.64 -1.46 0.43
CA MET A 19 4.09 -1.38 0.58
C MET A 19 4.56 -2.26 1.74
N GLY A 20 4.92 -3.51 1.44
CA GLY A 20 5.40 -4.48 2.43
C GLY A 20 4.28 -5.27 3.12
N MET A 21 4.66 -6.28 3.91
CA MET A 21 3.72 -7.12 4.68
C MET A 21 3.30 -6.47 6.01
N ASP A 22 4.18 -5.61 6.52
CA ASP A 22 4.03 -4.82 7.74
C ASP A 22 2.85 -3.86 7.68
N VAL A 23 2.32 -3.51 6.50
CA VAL A 23 1.07 -2.73 6.40
C VAL A 23 -0.16 -3.50 6.85
N VAL A 24 -0.15 -4.83 6.78
CA VAL A 24 -1.33 -5.69 7.06
C VAL A 24 -1.23 -6.39 8.40
N ARG A 25 -0.01 -6.64 8.91
CA ARG A 25 0.19 -7.36 10.16
C ARG A 25 1.35 -6.81 10.97
N SER A 26 1.25 -7.01 12.28
CA SER A 26 2.39 -6.83 13.19
C SER A 26 3.40 -7.97 12.98
N GLU A 27 4.68 -7.62 12.84
CA GLU A 27 5.77 -8.60 12.81
C GLU A 27 5.97 -9.28 14.17
N SER A 28 5.93 -8.51 15.26
CA SER A 28 6.18 -9.01 16.62
C SER A 28 5.01 -9.81 17.19
N ALA A 29 3.76 -9.40 16.93
CA ALA A 29 2.59 -10.11 17.42
C ALA A 29 2.10 -11.22 16.47
N GLY A 30 2.61 -11.27 15.24
CA GLY A 30 2.18 -12.24 14.23
C GLY A 30 0.70 -12.16 13.87
N LYS A 31 0.04 -11.02 14.11
CA LYS A 31 -1.42 -10.82 13.98
C LYS A 31 -1.75 -9.77 12.93
N VAL A 32 -2.75 -10.07 12.11
CA VAL A 32 -3.34 -9.12 11.16
C VAL A 32 -4.04 -8.00 11.90
N TYR A 33 -3.85 -6.75 11.45
CA TYR A 33 -4.50 -5.60 12.05
C TYR A 33 -6.02 -5.66 11.90
N SER A 34 -6.73 -5.15 12.91
CA SER A 34 -8.19 -5.07 12.87
C SER A 34 -8.64 -4.26 11.65
N GLY A 35 -9.72 -4.70 11.00
CA GLY A 35 -10.25 -4.06 9.79
C GLY A 35 -9.50 -4.38 8.49
N ALA A 36 -8.23 -4.79 8.52
CA ALA A 36 -7.43 -4.97 7.32
C ALA A 36 -8.01 -6.00 6.34
N LYS A 37 -8.46 -7.17 6.84
CA LYS A 37 -9.11 -8.20 6.00
C LYS A 37 -10.37 -7.67 5.30
N SER A 38 -11.24 -6.97 6.04
CA SER A 38 -12.49 -6.41 5.51
C SER A 38 -12.21 -5.36 4.45
N CYS A 39 -11.32 -4.42 4.75
CA CYS A 39 -10.91 -3.36 3.84
C CYS A 39 -10.30 -3.93 2.55
N LEU A 40 -9.39 -4.92 2.65
CA LEU A 40 -8.80 -5.60 1.49
C LEU A 40 -9.85 -6.33 0.64
N ALA A 41 -10.86 -6.94 1.27
CA ALA A 41 -11.92 -7.64 0.56
C ALA A 41 -12.80 -6.66 -0.23
N GLN A 42 -13.13 -5.50 0.34
CA GLN A 42 -13.84 -4.43 -0.35
C GLN A 42 -12.98 -3.82 -1.47
N MET A 43 -11.72 -3.51 -1.17
CA MET A 43 -10.76 -2.94 -2.11
C MET A 43 -10.56 -3.85 -3.34
N GLY A 44 -10.45 -5.16 -3.14
CA GLY A 44 -10.28 -6.14 -4.21
C GLY A 44 -11.49 -6.33 -5.14
N GLN A 45 -12.64 -5.70 -4.84
CA GLN A 45 -13.81 -5.66 -5.73
C GLN A 45 -13.78 -4.46 -6.69
N VAL A 46 -13.00 -3.41 -6.35
CA VAL A 46 -13.04 -2.11 -7.04
C VAL A 46 -11.68 -1.65 -7.55
N ALA A 47 -10.59 -2.26 -7.07
CA ALA A 47 -9.22 -1.91 -7.44
C ALA A 47 -8.35 -3.15 -7.64
N SER A 48 -7.35 -3.01 -8.51
CA SER A 48 -6.25 -3.96 -8.62
C SER A 48 -5.36 -3.79 -7.38
N VAL A 49 -5.24 -4.83 -6.56
CA VAL A 49 -4.40 -4.79 -5.33
C VAL A 49 -3.07 -5.48 -5.59
N VAL A 50 -1.98 -4.73 -5.41
CA VAL A 50 -0.60 -5.22 -5.55
C VAL A 50 0.08 -5.19 -4.19
N LEU A 51 0.69 -6.30 -3.78
CA LEU A 51 1.62 -6.34 -2.65
C LEU A 51 3.04 -6.16 -3.18
N LEU A 52 3.62 -4.98 -2.99
CA LEU A 52 5.00 -4.70 -3.36
C LEU A 52 5.90 -4.92 -2.16
N SER A 53 6.83 -5.88 -2.23
CA SER A 53 7.71 -6.20 -1.10
C SER A 53 9.11 -6.65 -1.53
N GLU A 54 10.02 -6.69 -0.58
CA GLU A 54 11.36 -7.29 -0.75
C GLU A 54 11.32 -8.82 -0.75
N LEU A 55 10.23 -9.42 -0.26
CA LEU A 55 10.05 -10.87 -0.23
C LEU A 55 9.99 -11.42 -1.65
N SER A 56 10.49 -12.65 -1.82
CA SER A 56 10.21 -13.40 -3.04
C SER A 56 8.69 -13.60 -3.20
N VAL A 57 8.21 -13.65 -4.44
CA VAL A 57 6.79 -13.86 -4.75
C VAL A 57 6.22 -15.08 -4.01
N ARG A 58 7.00 -16.17 -3.92
CA ARG A 58 6.59 -17.39 -3.20
C ARG A 58 6.41 -17.15 -1.70
N VAL A 59 7.36 -16.46 -1.07
CA VAL A 59 7.30 -16.18 0.39
C VAL A 59 6.18 -15.19 0.70
N ALA A 60 6.00 -14.16 -0.12
CA ALA A 60 4.88 -13.24 0.00
C ALA A 60 3.54 -13.99 -0.07
N TRP A 61 3.37 -14.88 -1.05
CA TRP A 61 2.15 -15.67 -1.22
C TRP A 61 1.88 -16.63 -0.06
N VAL A 62 2.90 -17.33 0.44
CA VAL A 62 2.77 -18.22 1.61
C VAL A 62 2.32 -17.44 2.84
N ASN A 63 2.97 -16.30 3.13
CA ASN A 63 2.57 -15.45 4.26
C ASN A 63 1.14 -14.92 4.07
N TRP A 64 0.80 -14.46 2.87
CA TRP A 64 -0.52 -13.90 2.58
C TRP A 64 -1.65 -14.91 2.85
N ASN A 65 -1.45 -16.16 2.41
CA ASN A 65 -2.41 -17.24 2.60
C ASN A 65 -2.44 -17.79 4.02
N LEU A 66 -1.31 -17.83 4.73
CA LEU A 66 -1.27 -18.22 6.14
C LEU A 66 -2.25 -17.41 6.98
N TYR A 67 -2.42 -16.14 6.62
CA TYR A 67 -3.33 -15.22 7.29
C TYR A 67 -4.69 -15.11 6.63
N GLU A 68 -5.00 -15.92 5.61
CA GLU A 68 -6.28 -15.91 4.87
C GLU A 68 -6.66 -14.50 4.39
N LEU A 69 -5.68 -13.76 3.87
CA LEU A 69 -5.90 -12.41 3.36
C LEU A 69 -6.57 -12.46 1.97
N PRO A 70 -7.44 -11.49 1.64
CA PRO A 70 -8.07 -11.42 0.32
C PRO A 70 -7.05 -11.38 -0.83
N PRO A 71 -7.35 -11.96 -2.00
CA PRO A 71 -6.38 -12.10 -3.07
C PRO A 71 -5.73 -10.77 -3.51
N CYS A 72 -4.40 -10.78 -3.68
CA CYS A 72 -3.63 -9.69 -4.26
C CYS A 72 -2.60 -10.23 -5.28
N THR A 73 -1.98 -9.32 -6.04
CA THR A 73 -0.84 -9.65 -6.91
C THR A 73 0.47 -9.37 -6.17
N PRO A 74 1.23 -10.39 -5.72
CA PRO A 74 2.53 -10.17 -5.10
C PRO A 74 3.60 -9.80 -6.16
N VAL A 75 4.35 -8.74 -5.87
CA VAL A 75 5.45 -8.24 -6.68
C VAL A 75 6.69 -8.07 -5.81
N CYS A 76 7.81 -8.64 -6.25
CA CYS A 76 9.11 -8.53 -5.59
C CYS A 76 9.94 -7.41 -6.24
N LEU A 77 10.65 -6.60 -5.43
CA LEU A 77 11.51 -5.52 -5.90
C LEU A 77 12.61 -5.98 -6.89
N LYS A 78 13.12 -7.21 -6.76
CA LYS A 78 14.20 -7.77 -7.61
C LYS A 78 15.38 -6.79 -7.83
N ARG A 79 15.96 -6.27 -6.74
CA ARG A 79 17.06 -5.28 -6.73
C ARG A 79 16.71 -3.87 -7.25
N ARG A 80 15.44 -3.57 -7.54
CA ARG A 80 14.96 -2.20 -7.81
C ARG A 80 14.54 -1.50 -6.53
N SER A 81 14.52 -0.17 -6.55
CA SER A 81 13.94 0.61 -5.45
C SER A 81 12.40 0.54 -5.48
N TYR A 82 11.79 0.81 -4.33
CA TYR A 82 10.35 1.02 -4.22
C TYR A 82 9.86 2.11 -5.19
N THR A 83 10.59 3.22 -5.32
CA THR A 83 10.26 4.31 -6.25
C THR A 83 10.17 3.85 -7.69
N GLN A 84 11.20 3.15 -8.20
CA GLN A 84 11.20 2.63 -9.58
C GLN A 84 10.02 1.68 -9.80
N MET A 85 9.74 0.82 -8.82
CA MET A 85 8.65 -0.15 -8.92
C MET A 85 7.26 0.51 -8.91
N VAL A 86 7.04 1.50 -8.04
CA VAL A 86 5.77 2.24 -8.01
C VAL A 86 5.57 2.98 -9.33
N GLN A 87 6.61 3.64 -9.87
CA GLN A 87 6.55 4.29 -11.18
C GLN A 87 6.22 3.30 -12.31
N ASP A 88 6.88 2.14 -12.34
CA ASP A 88 6.62 1.10 -13.35
C ASP A 88 5.18 0.56 -13.26
N LEU A 89 4.69 0.27 -12.06
CA LEU A 89 3.34 -0.26 -11.83
C LEU A 89 2.25 0.78 -12.16
N SER A 90 2.55 2.07 -11.95
CA SER A 90 1.60 3.16 -12.15
C SER A 90 1.51 3.65 -13.60
N ARG A 91 2.43 3.24 -14.48
CA ARG A 91 2.58 3.81 -15.84
C ARG A 91 1.31 3.73 -16.70
N GLU A 92 0.50 2.70 -16.48
CA GLU A 92 -0.71 2.44 -17.27
C GLU A 92 -2.00 2.94 -16.59
N TYR A 93 -1.88 3.68 -15.49
CA TYR A 93 -3.00 4.21 -14.71
C TYR A 93 -2.96 5.74 -14.66
N ASP A 94 -4.14 6.36 -14.60
CA ASP A 94 -4.24 7.77 -14.21
C ASP A 94 -3.69 7.95 -12.80
N ARG A 95 -2.84 8.96 -12.58
CA ARG A 95 -2.16 9.18 -11.29
C ARG A 95 -3.14 9.34 -10.13
N ASP A 96 -4.29 9.97 -10.37
CA ASP A 96 -5.37 10.14 -9.38
C ASP A 96 -6.14 8.85 -9.06
N ARG A 97 -5.86 7.77 -9.79
CA ARG A 97 -6.44 6.43 -9.58
C ARG A 97 -5.45 5.43 -9.00
N VAL A 98 -4.24 5.89 -8.66
CA VAL A 98 -3.23 5.08 -7.99
C VAL A 98 -3.08 5.53 -6.54
N LEU A 99 -3.19 4.58 -5.61
CA LEU A 99 -2.97 4.79 -4.18
C LEU A 99 -1.86 3.89 -3.66
N VAL A 100 -0.81 4.50 -3.11
CA VAL A 100 0.23 3.80 -2.35
C VAL A 100 -0.20 3.78 -0.88
N VAL A 101 -0.37 2.58 -0.32
CA VAL A 101 -0.66 2.36 1.10
C VAL A 101 0.59 1.82 1.77
N GLY A 102 1.13 2.54 2.75
CA GLY A 102 2.42 2.16 3.31
C GLY A 102 2.76 2.79 4.66
N GLN A 103 3.79 2.22 5.29
CA GLN A 103 4.39 2.77 6.50
C GLN A 103 5.68 3.54 6.18
N GLY A 104 6.02 4.48 7.07
CA GLY A 104 7.32 5.16 7.04
C GLY A 104 7.56 6.05 5.82
N ALA A 105 8.77 6.59 5.72
CA ALA A 105 9.08 7.57 4.69
C ALA A 105 9.51 6.97 3.34
N LYS A 106 9.93 5.69 3.29
CA LYS A 106 10.19 5.01 2.01
C LYS A 106 8.93 4.90 1.16
N ALA A 107 7.79 4.55 1.76
CA ALA A 107 6.52 4.47 1.06
C ALA A 107 6.04 5.85 0.58
N LEU A 108 6.14 6.85 1.45
CA LEU A 108 5.83 8.24 1.12
C LEU A 108 6.69 8.74 -0.06
N GLN A 109 8.01 8.55 0.00
CA GLN A 109 8.92 8.94 -1.07
C GLN A 109 8.56 8.28 -2.40
N ALA A 110 8.27 6.98 -2.40
CA ALA A 110 7.89 6.27 -3.61
C ALA A 110 6.61 6.84 -4.24
N ALA A 111 5.61 7.19 -3.42
CA ALA A 111 4.37 7.81 -3.90
C ALA A 111 4.62 9.22 -4.46
N LEU A 112 5.37 10.06 -3.75
CA LEU A 112 5.70 11.42 -4.17
C LEU A 112 6.51 11.43 -5.48
N CYS A 113 7.54 10.59 -5.60
CA CYS A 113 8.36 10.49 -6.81
C CYS A 113 7.59 9.93 -8.01
N ALA A 114 6.53 9.15 -7.79
CA ALA A 114 5.64 8.69 -8.84
C ALA A 114 4.51 9.69 -9.15
N GLY A 115 4.32 10.71 -8.31
CA GLY A 115 3.24 11.68 -8.43
C GLY A 115 1.86 11.08 -8.22
N VAL A 116 1.74 10.08 -7.35
CA VAL A 116 0.49 9.35 -7.05
C VAL A 116 0.03 9.59 -5.62
N ARG A 117 -1.20 9.19 -5.29
CA ARG A 117 -1.78 9.38 -3.95
C ARG A 117 -1.07 8.49 -2.93
N PHE A 118 -0.96 8.97 -1.70
CA PHE A 118 -0.36 8.25 -0.57
C PHE A 118 -1.32 8.17 0.61
N TYR A 119 -1.43 6.98 1.21
CA TYR A 119 -2.17 6.73 2.44
C TYR A 119 -1.28 6.04 3.48
N PRO A 120 -1.13 6.62 4.69
CA PRO A 120 -0.30 6.03 5.73
C PRO A 120 -1.04 4.91 6.48
N ILE A 121 -0.33 3.80 6.75
CA ILE A 121 -0.66 2.93 7.89
C ILE A 121 0.23 3.38 9.04
N VAL A 122 -0.37 3.93 10.09
CA VAL A 122 0.35 4.58 11.19
C VAL A 122 0.64 3.58 12.31
N PRO A 123 1.92 3.42 12.74
CA PRO A 123 2.26 2.56 13.86
C PRO A 123 1.49 2.94 15.13
N GLN A 124 0.99 1.94 15.87
CA GLN A 124 0.14 2.10 17.07
C GLN A 124 -1.29 2.62 16.78
N GLU A 125 -1.59 3.02 15.55
CA GLU A 125 -2.92 3.41 15.09
C GLU A 125 -3.34 2.57 13.86
N GLU A 126 -2.84 1.35 13.71
CA GLU A 126 -3.07 0.57 12.49
C GLU A 126 -4.55 0.22 12.30
N ALA A 127 -5.26 -0.13 13.37
CA ALA A 127 -6.69 -0.39 13.33
C ALA A 127 -7.48 0.86 12.87
N VAL A 128 -7.11 2.04 13.37
CA VAL A 128 -7.70 3.33 12.97
C VAL A 128 -7.36 3.63 11.50
N SER A 129 -6.12 3.34 11.09
CA SER A 129 -5.65 3.50 9.71
C SER A 129 -6.43 2.63 8.74
N TRP A 130 -6.71 1.38 9.07
CA TRP A 130 -7.51 0.50 8.23
C TRP A 130 -8.99 0.90 8.18
N ALA A 131 -9.57 1.32 9.31
CA ALA A 131 -10.95 1.81 9.34
C ALA A 131 -11.12 3.07 8.47
N LYS A 132 -10.27 4.09 8.65
CA LYS A 132 -10.30 5.33 7.87
C LYS A 132 -9.99 5.10 6.38
N LEU A 133 -9.16 4.11 6.05
CA LEU A 133 -8.92 3.72 4.66
C LEU A 133 -10.21 3.19 4.02
N GLN A 134 -10.90 2.30 4.73
CA GLN A 134 -12.12 1.67 4.24
C GLN A 134 -13.30 2.65 4.13
N GLU A 135 -13.51 3.48 5.15
CA GLU A 135 -14.69 4.32 5.30
C GLU A 135 -14.54 5.68 4.61
N GLU A 136 -13.31 6.16 4.41
CA GLU A 136 -13.07 7.50 3.90
C GLU A 136 -12.16 7.52 2.66
N ALA A 137 -10.93 7.05 2.77
CA ALA A 137 -9.94 7.25 1.71
C ALA A 137 -10.28 6.47 0.43
N LEU A 138 -10.73 5.22 0.55
CA LEU A 138 -11.14 4.41 -0.59
C LEU A 138 -12.37 5.01 -1.30
N PRO A 139 -13.48 5.39 -0.62
CA PRO A 139 -14.56 6.13 -1.26
C PRO A 139 -14.12 7.43 -1.93
N LYS A 140 -13.23 8.21 -1.31
CA LYS A 140 -12.70 9.45 -1.91
C LYS A 140 -11.92 9.17 -3.19
N LEU A 141 -11.11 8.12 -3.22
CA LEU A 141 -10.38 7.70 -4.42
C LEU A 141 -11.35 7.34 -5.54
N LEU A 142 -12.34 6.49 -5.25
CA LEU A 142 -13.29 5.98 -6.25
C LEU A 142 -14.19 7.08 -6.83
N HIS A 143 -14.58 8.06 -6.02
CA HIS A 143 -15.41 9.18 -6.45
C HIS A 143 -14.62 10.39 -6.98
N GLY A 144 -13.29 10.30 -7.08
CA GLY A 144 -12.46 11.41 -7.54
C GLY A 144 -12.44 12.62 -6.60
N THR A 145 -12.73 12.42 -5.31
CA THR A 145 -12.71 13.46 -4.26
C THR A 145 -11.51 13.33 -3.33
N PHE A 146 -10.54 12.48 -3.67
CA PHE A 146 -9.22 12.42 -3.03
C PHE A 146 -8.36 13.60 -3.49
N GLY A 147 -8.74 14.80 -3.07
CA GLY A 147 -8.07 16.04 -3.45
C GLY A 147 -6.81 16.35 -2.65
N GLU A 148 -6.11 17.41 -3.04
CA GLU A 148 -4.86 17.85 -2.42
C GLU A 148 -4.99 18.19 -0.94
N VAL A 149 -6.11 18.79 -0.52
CA VAL A 149 -6.36 19.11 0.90
C VAL A 149 -6.40 17.84 1.74
N TYR A 150 -7.05 16.79 1.25
CA TYR A 150 -7.12 15.51 1.94
C TYR A 150 -5.76 14.80 1.94
N GLN A 151 -5.05 14.83 0.81
CA GLN A 151 -3.69 14.32 0.73
C GLN A 151 -2.78 15.01 1.76
N GLN A 152 -2.86 16.34 1.90
CA GLN A 152 -2.06 17.10 2.87
C GLN A 152 -2.40 16.71 4.32
N GLN A 153 -3.67 16.51 4.65
CA GLN A 153 -4.09 16.03 5.98
C GLN A 153 -3.48 14.67 6.32
N LEU A 154 -3.46 13.73 5.36
CA LEU A 154 -2.84 12.42 5.54
C LEU A 154 -1.32 12.53 5.73
N LEU A 155 -0.66 13.43 4.98
CA LEU A 155 0.77 13.69 5.15
C LEU A 155 1.09 14.28 6.52
N ASP A 156 0.26 15.18 7.03
CA ASP A 156 0.46 15.76 8.35
C ASP A 156 0.18 14.76 9.47
N TRP A 157 -0.80 13.88 9.29
CA TRP A 157 -1.03 12.75 10.20
C TRP A 157 0.16 11.79 10.21
N HIS A 158 0.66 11.41 9.04
CA HIS A 158 1.86 10.57 8.90
C HIS A 158 3.06 11.19 9.63
N ARG A 159 3.35 12.48 9.38
CA ARG A 159 4.49 13.19 10.00
C ARG A 159 4.40 13.25 11.52
N LYS A 160 3.20 13.47 12.07
CA LYS A 160 2.99 13.57 13.53
C LYS A 160 3.30 12.25 14.25
N CYS A 161 3.03 11.12 13.59
CA CYS A 161 3.17 9.80 14.20
C CYS A 161 4.51 9.12 13.87
N MET A 162 5.37 9.74 13.07
CA MET A 162 6.74 9.25 12.84
C MET A 162 7.64 9.64 14.03
N PRO A 163 8.55 8.75 14.49
CA PRO A 163 9.49 9.06 15.56
C PRO A 163 10.30 10.32 15.27
N LYS A 164 10.39 11.22 16.25
CA LYS A 164 11.26 12.41 16.15
C LYS A 164 12.72 11.95 16.03
N GLY A 165 13.39 12.37 14.96
CA GLY A 165 14.78 11.99 14.64
C GLY A 165 14.94 11.20 13.35
N LEU A 166 13.85 10.79 12.69
CA LEU A 166 13.90 10.32 11.31
C LEU A 166 13.65 11.53 10.39
N HIS A 167 14.69 12.30 10.08
CA HIS A 167 14.51 13.37 9.10
C HIS A 167 14.25 12.73 7.74
N ILE A 168 13.34 13.33 6.95
CA ILE A 168 13.14 12.94 5.54
C ILE A 168 14.50 12.85 4.86
N THR A 169 15.42 13.80 5.09
CA THR A 169 16.79 13.82 4.56
C THR A 169 17.68 12.65 4.98
N ASP A 170 17.44 12.01 6.12
CA ASP A 170 18.25 10.87 6.59
C ASP A 170 17.92 9.57 5.84
N LEU A 171 16.83 9.58 5.05
CA LEU A 171 16.39 8.47 4.21
C LEU A 171 16.75 8.65 2.73
N TYR A 172 17.18 9.86 2.33
CA TYR A 172 17.82 10.14 1.03
C TYR A 172 19.32 10.17 1.28
N GLY A 173 19.90 9.01 1.56
CA GLY A 173 21.36 8.86 1.56
C GLY A 173 21.94 9.45 0.28
N ARG A 174 23.03 10.22 0.42
CA ARG A 174 23.86 10.71 -0.69
C ARG A 174 24.24 9.59 -1.65
#